data_AF-A0A7C3LIU2-F1
#
_entry.id   AF-A0A7C3LIU2-F1
#
_cell.length_a   1.000
_cell.length_b   1.000
_cell.length_c   1.000
_cell.angle_alpha   90.00
_cell.angle_beta   90.00
_cell.angle_gamma   90.00
#
_symmetry.space_group_name_H-M   'P 1'
#
loop_
_entity.id
_entity.type
_entity.pdbx_description
1 polymer ?
#
loop_
_entity_poly.entity_id
_entity_poly.type
_entity_poly.pdbx_seq_one_letter_code
_entity_poly.pdbx_strand_id
1 'polypeptide(L)'
;MGAVALHAVLTDTFTTTVTVEREVPFPVEVAPIIPAVAEVRVEEWQAKIPPEYVNLTNPFAGDAEAAKAGEMEFQDHDCYECHGENLDGQGKFSPGLNPKPVNLTDPTLMGLPFMTDTYLFWRISEGGNHPPFMSAMPAWGNTLEDEEIWQLVTYIRSQTSEIAGDEDQAAIAIVEQAGCFACHRIDAIGRGGKIGPMWDDTSVLAGERIPGMSAEDYIRESILNPRAFTPEGFEDKADVMPDNFGEMLSDEEVDILVNYILSLSGAEE
;
A
#
# COMPACT_ATOMS: atom_id res chain seq x y z
N MET A 1 -28.02 23.21 31.01
CA MET A 1 -28.46 22.44 32.19
C MET A 1 -29.70 21.65 31.78
N GLY A 2 -29.51 20.40 31.34
CA GLY A 2 -30.62 19.51 31.03
C GLY A 2 -30.46 18.26 31.91
N ALA A 3 -31.30 18.13 32.93
CA ALA A 3 -31.37 16.91 33.72
C ALA A 3 -32.17 15.87 32.94
N VAL A 4 -31.67 14.64 32.84
CA VAL A 4 -32.43 13.52 32.27
C VAL A 4 -33.04 12.74 33.43
N ALA A 5 -34.36 12.69 33.50
CA ALA A 5 -35.09 11.89 34.48
C ALA A 5 -35.42 10.52 33.89
N LEU A 6 -34.87 9.45 34.46
CA LEU A 6 -35.19 8.08 34.07
C LEU A 6 -36.51 7.66 34.75
N HIS A 7 -37.55 7.41 33.95
CA HIS A 7 -38.82 6.89 34.45
C HIS A 7 -38.87 5.37 34.22
N ALA A 8 -38.93 4.60 35.30
CA ALA A 8 -39.24 3.19 35.25
C ALA A 8 -40.61 2.95 35.88
N VAL A 9 -41.57 2.47 35.09
CA VAL A 9 -42.88 2.03 35.59
C VAL A 9 -42.88 0.52 35.62
N LEU A 10 -42.93 -0.05 36.82
CA LEU A 10 -43.15 -1.48 37.04
C LEU A 10 -44.63 -1.68 37.35
N THR A 11 -45.32 -2.45 36.51
CA THR A 11 -46.71 -2.85 36.74
C THR A 11 -46.76 -4.33 37.10
N ASP A 12 -47.21 -4.63 38.31
CA ASP A 12 -47.82 -5.92 38.65
C ASP A 12 -49.35 -5.76 38.79
N THR A 13 -50.06 -6.87 38.64
CA THR A 13 -51.50 -6.92 38.37
C THR A 13 -52.43 -6.62 39.55
N PHE A 14 -51.96 -6.22 40.75
CA PHE A 14 -52.86 -5.79 41.82
C PHE A 14 -52.31 -4.65 42.70
N THR A 15 -52.88 -3.44 42.52
CA THR A 15 -52.89 -2.25 43.41
C THR A 15 -51.57 -1.48 43.67
N THR A 16 -51.52 -0.27 43.08
CA THR A 16 -50.71 0.94 43.39
C THR A 16 -49.29 1.02 42.85
N THR A 17 -49.05 2.02 41.99
CA THR A 17 -47.72 2.47 41.53
C THR A 17 -47.04 3.32 42.60
N VAL A 18 -45.78 3.02 42.92
CA VAL A 18 -44.93 3.85 43.79
C VAL A 18 -43.73 4.35 42.98
N THR A 19 -43.59 5.67 42.88
CA THR A 19 -42.42 6.32 42.23
C THR A 19 -41.37 6.62 43.30
N VAL A 20 -40.12 6.19 43.08
CA VAL A 20 -38.97 6.54 43.93
C VAL A 20 -38.00 7.37 43.11
N GLU A 21 -37.81 8.63 43.47
CA GLU A 21 -36.78 9.50 42.90
C GLU A 21 -35.55 9.50 43.83
N ARG A 22 -34.37 9.21 43.27
CA ARG A 22 -33.10 9.40 43.98
C ARG A 22 -32.06 9.99 43.04
N GLU A 23 -31.55 11.16 43.40
CA GLU A 23 -30.41 11.79 42.73
C GLU A 23 -29.10 11.10 43.15
N VAL A 24 -28.25 10.78 42.18
CA VAL A 24 -26.89 10.26 42.38
C VAL A 24 -25.89 11.22 41.73
N PRO A 25 -24.93 11.78 42.49
CA PRO A 25 -23.90 12.63 41.93
C PRO A 25 -22.73 11.78 41.42
N PHE A 26 -22.46 11.82 40.11
CA PHE A 26 -21.17 11.39 39.55
C PHE A 26 -20.41 12.61 39.02
N PRO A 27 -19.12 12.80 39.37
CA PRO A 27 -18.29 13.79 38.70
C PRO A 27 -17.98 13.31 37.28
N VAL A 28 -18.42 14.07 36.28
CA VAL A 28 -18.04 13.83 34.88
C VAL A 28 -16.77 14.64 34.63
N GLU A 29 -15.60 13.98 34.66
CA GLU A 29 -14.44 14.53 33.98
C GLU A 29 -14.66 14.36 32.48
N VAL A 30 -14.95 15.47 31.80
CA VAL A 30 -15.08 15.51 30.35
C VAL A 30 -13.67 15.57 29.77
N ALA A 31 -13.06 14.40 29.55
CA ALA A 31 -11.97 14.34 28.58
C ALA A 31 -12.55 14.75 27.21
N PRO A 32 -11.88 15.62 26.44
CA PRO A 32 -12.35 15.98 25.11
C PRO A 32 -12.40 14.70 24.26
N ILE A 33 -13.60 14.37 23.78
CA ILE A 33 -13.78 13.35 22.75
C ILE A 33 -13.22 13.95 21.47
N ILE A 34 -11.91 13.80 21.26
CA ILE A 34 -11.36 13.79 19.92
C ILE A 34 -11.90 12.50 19.32
N PRO A 35 -12.75 12.53 18.28
CA PRO A 35 -13.10 11.31 17.59
C PRO A 35 -11.79 10.73 17.09
N ALA A 36 -11.43 9.56 17.64
CA ALA A 36 -10.37 8.75 17.09
C ALA A 36 -10.65 8.64 15.60
N VAL A 37 -9.62 9.01 14.84
CA VAL A 37 -9.49 8.84 13.40
C VAL A 37 -10.25 7.60 12.97
N ALA A 38 -11.05 7.72 11.90
CA ALA A 38 -11.63 6.59 11.23
C ALA A 38 -10.51 5.57 10.93
N GLU A 39 -10.35 4.59 11.81
CA GLU A 39 -9.79 3.31 11.44
C GLU A 39 -10.76 2.75 10.40
N VAL A 40 -10.50 3.06 9.14
CA VAL A 40 -10.78 2.12 8.08
C VAL A 40 -10.06 0.85 8.53
N ARG A 41 -10.80 -0.10 9.09
CA ARG A 41 -10.26 -1.39 9.51
C ARG A 41 -9.72 -2.06 8.27
N VAL A 42 -8.39 -2.06 8.15
CA VAL A 42 -7.65 -2.74 7.09
C VAL A 42 -8.07 -4.23 7.00
N GLU A 43 -8.59 -4.80 8.09
CA GLU A 43 -9.19 -6.14 8.15
C GLU A 43 -10.40 -6.36 7.23
N GLU A 44 -11.16 -5.33 6.85
CA GLU A 44 -12.36 -5.49 5.99
C GLU A 44 -12.00 -5.58 4.49
N TRP A 45 -10.79 -5.15 4.10
CA TRP A 45 -10.28 -5.24 2.73
C TRP A 45 -9.30 -6.41 2.50
N GLN A 46 -8.76 -6.98 3.57
CA GLN A 46 -7.89 -8.16 3.49
C GLN A 46 -8.72 -9.43 3.35
N ALA A 47 -9.10 -9.77 2.13
CA ALA A 47 -9.57 -11.12 1.87
C ALA A 47 -8.42 -12.09 2.22
N LYS A 48 -8.62 -12.90 3.26
CA LYS A 48 -7.63 -13.89 3.67
C LYS A 48 -7.48 -14.91 2.55
N ILE A 49 -6.27 -15.05 2.02
CA ILE A 49 -5.93 -16.05 1.02
C ILE A 49 -6.29 -17.44 1.59
N PRO A 50 -7.09 -18.26 0.88
CA PRO A 50 -7.42 -19.59 1.34
C PRO A 50 -6.16 -20.47 1.51
N PRO A 51 -6.09 -21.36 2.53
CA PRO A 51 -4.88 -22.13 2.86
C PRO A 51 -4.24 -22.88 1.69
N GLU A 52 -5.04 -23.31 0.73
CA GLU A 52 -4.63 -23.99 -0.49
C GLU A 52 -3.76 -23.13 -1.43
N TYR A 53 -3.89 -21.79 -1.39
CA TYR A 53 -3.11 -20.87 -2.22
C TYR A 53 -1.90 -20.26 -1.48
N VAL A 54 -1.89 -20.29 -0.14
CA VAL A 54 -0.89 -19.58 0.69
C VAL A 54 0.56 -19.99 0.38
N ASN A 55 0.78 -21.25 0.01
CA ASN A 55 2.13 -21.79 -0.23
C ASN A 55 2.49 -21.89 -1.72
N LEU A 56 1.66 -21.34 -2.62
CA LEU A 56 2.01 -21.31 -4.02
C LEU A 56 3.14 -20.30 -4.27
N THR A 57 3.87 -20.48 -5.35
CA THR A 57 4.92 -19.55 -5.77
C THR A 57 4.83 -19.42 -7.28
N ASN A 58 4.93 -18.18 -7.77
CA ASN A 58 4.93 -17.92 -9.20
C ASN A 58 6.22 -18.50 -9.84
N PRO A 59 6.12 -19.53 -10.69
CA PRO A 59 7.30 -20.12 -11.32
C PRO A 59 7.89 -19.25 -12.44
N PHE A 60 7.17 -18.18 -12.85
CA PHE A 60 7.53 -17.30 -13.96
C PHE A 60 7.85 -15.86 -13.51
N ALA A 61 8.05 -15.62 -12.22
CA ALA A 61 8.35 -14.29 -11.71
C ALA A 61 9.57 -13.67 -12.45
N GLY A 62 9.36 -12.48 -13.03
CA GLY A 62 10.39 -11.76 -13.79
C GLY A 62 10.70 -12.31 -15.19
N ASP A 63 9.99 -13.34 -15.67
CA ASP A 63 10.20 -13.89 -17.02
C ASP A 63 9.44 -13.08 -18.09
N ALA A 64 10.19 -12.46 -18.99
CA ALA A 64 9.64 -11.62 -20.07
C ALA A 64 8.86 -12.41 -21.13
N GLU A 65 9.24 -13.66 -21.42
CA GLU A 65 8.49 -14.49 -22.37
C GLU A 65 7.17 -14.96 -21.75
N ALA A 66 7.18 -15.28 -20.45
CA ALA A 66 5.95 -15.58 -19.72
C ALA A 66 5.03 -14.35 -19.58
N ALA A 67 5.59 -13.14 -19.40
CA ALA A 67 4.81 -11.90 -19.42
C ALA A 67 4.14 -11.68 -20.78
N LYS A 68 4.86 -11.95 -21.88
CA LYS A 68 4.29 -11.86 -23.22
C LYS A 68 3.21 -12.91 -23.47
N ALA A 69 3.38 -14.12 -22.93
CA ALA A 69 2.33 -15.14 -22.94
C ALA A 69 1.08 -14.67 -22.18
N GLY A 70 1.27 -14.10 -20.98
CA GLY A 70 0.19 -13.53 -20.19
C GLY A 70 -0.54 -12.37 -20.88
N GLU A 71 0.17 -11.52 -21.64
CA GLU A 71 -0.46 -10.49 -22.47
C GLU A 71 -1.39 -11.10 -23.52
N MET A 72 -0.98 -12.19 -24.16
CA MET A 72 -1.81 -12.89 -25.13
C MET A 72 -3.07 -13.46 -24.46
N GLU A 73 -2.93 -14.08 -23.29
CA GLU A 73 -4.09 -14.56 -22.51
C GLU A 73 -5.04 -13.42 -22.09
N PHE A 74 -4.48 -12.26 -21.71
CA PHE A 74 -5.27 -11.08 -21.35
C PHE A 74 -6.12 -10.58 -22.52
N GLN A 75 -5.58 -10.64 -23.73
CA GLN A 75 -6.26 -10.26 -24.97
C GLN A 75 -7.25 -11.33 -25.44
N ASP A 76 -6.84 -12.60 -25.51
CA ASP A 76 -7.64 -13.72 -26.05
C ASP A 76 -8.88 -14.01 -25.21
N HIS A 77 -8.82 -13.69 -23.91
CA HIS A 77 -9.93 -13.87 -22.98
C HIS A 77 -10.71 -12.58 -22.67
N ASP A 78 -10.50 -11.52 -23.46
CA ASP A 78 -11.24 -10.25 -23.36
C ASP A 78 -11.14 -9.59 -21.97
N CYS A 79 -10.04 -9.81 -21.24
CA CYS A 79 -9.84 -9.22 -19.91
C CYS A 79 -9.85 -7.68 -19.96
N TYR A 80 -9.33 -7.12 -21.07
CA TYR A 80 -9.30 -5.69 -21.36
C TYR A 80 -10.69 -5.03 -21.42
N GLU A 81 -11.75 -5.78 -21.70
CA GLU A 81 -13.10 -5.23 -21.79
C GLU A 81 -13.61 -4.69 -20.44
N CYS A 82 -13.07 -5.24 -19.34
CA CYS A 82 -13.30 -4.74 -17.98
C CYS A 82 -12.09 -3.99 -17.43
N HIS A 83 -10.90 -4.58 -17.54
CA HIS A 83 -9.67 -4.04 -16.94
C HIS A 83 -8.99 -2.94 -17.76
N GLY A 84 -9.46 -2.66 -18.98
CA GLY A 84 -8.85 -1.68 -19.89
C GLY A 84 -7.67 -2.26 -20.66
N GLU A 85 -7.41 -1.73 -21.86
CA GLU A 85 -6.25 -2.12 -22.69
C GLU A 85 -4.92 -1.76 -22.00
N ASN A 86 -4.93 -0.74 -21.16
CA ASN A 86 -3.77 -0.30 -20.37
C ASN A 86 -3.80 -0.85 -18.93
N LEU A 87 -4.66 -1.85 -18.65
CA LEU A 87 -4.91 -2.40 -17.31
C LEU A 87 -5.27 -1.36 -16.22
N ASP A 88 -5.80 -0.21 -16.62
CA ASP A 88 -6.10 0.94 -15.76
C ASP A 88 -7.47 0.87 -15.06
N GLY A 89 -8.19 -0.23 -15.27
CA GLY A 89 -9.55 -0.45 -14.76
C GLY A 89 -10.63 0.29 -15.55
N GLN A 90 -10.31 0.87 -16.71
CA GLN A 90 -11.23 1.71 -17.51
C GLN A 90 -11.76 1.02 -18.77
N GLY A 91 -11.85 -0.31 -18.76
CA GLY A 91 -12.46 -1.08 -19.85
C GLY A 91 -13.91 -0.67 -20.12
N LYS A 92 -14.42 -0.96 -21.32
CA LYS A 92 -15.75 -0.51 -21.77
C LYS A 92 -16.88 -0.89 -20.81
N PHE A 93 -16.74 -2.00 -20.08
CA PHE A 93 -17.74 -2.49 -19.14
C PHE A 93 -17.58 -1.90 -17.73
N SER A 94 -16.42 -1.36 -17.38
CA SER A 94 -16.10 -0.80 -16.05
C SER A 94 -17.16 0.17 -15.50
N PRO A 95 -17.74 1.12 -16.28
CA PRO A 95 -18.77 2.02 -15.77
C PRO A 95 -20.04 1.34 -15.23
N GLY A 96 -20.34 0.11 -15.68
CA GLY A 96 -21.51 -0.65 -15.25
C GLY A 96 -21.27 -1.60 -14.07
N LEU A 97 -20.03 -1.68 -13.57
CA LEU A 97 -19.63 -2.64 -12.55
C LEU A 97 -19.51 -1.99 -11.16
N ASN A 98 -19.92 -2.73 -10.14
CA ASN A 98 -19.74 -2.36 -8.74
C ASN A 98 -19.41 -3.61 -7.91
N PRO A 99 -18.21 -3.72 -7.32
CA PRO A 99 -17.08 -2.79 -7.44
C PRO A 99 -16.56 -2.69 -8.88
N LYS A 100 -15.91 -1.58 -9.20
CA LYS A 100 -15.21 -1.40 -10.48
C LYS A 100 -13.97 -2.30 -10.55
N PRO A 101 -13.54 -2.71 -11.74
CA PRO A 101 -12.21 -3.25 -11.96
C PRO A 101 -11.14 -2.32 -11.40
N VAL A 102 -10.12 -2.91 -10.80
CA VAL A 102 -9.03 -2.16 -10.17
C VAL A 102 -8.03 -1.70 -11.23
N ASN A 103 -7.35 -0.59 -10.97
CA ASN A 103 -6.18 -0.19 -11.74
C ASN A 103 -4.99 -1.09 -11.37
N LEU A 104 -4.62 -2.01 -12.25
CA LEU A 104 -3.53 -2.96 -12.06
C LEU A 104 -2.15 -2.38 -12.41
N THR A 105 -2.10 -1.16 -12.96
CA THR A 105 -0.86 -0.41 -13.18
C THR A 105 -0.54 0.57 -12.05
N ASP A 106 -1.39 0.65 -11.01
CA ASP A 106 -1.13 1.48 -9.84
C ASP A 106 -0.03 0.83 -8.96
N PRO A 107 1.20 1.39 -8.94
CA PRO A 107 2.30 0.83 -8.16
C PRO A 107 2.03 0.88 -6.65
N THR A 108 1.26 1.87 -6.17
CA THR A 108 0.91 1.97 -4.74
C THR A 108 0.00 0.82 -4.33
N LEU A 109 -0.97 0.46 -5.18
CA LEU A 109 -1.82 -0.71 -4.95
C LEU A 109 -1.02 -2.01 -5.08
N MET A 110 -0.30 -2.19 -6.19
CA MET A 110 0.40 -3.43 -6.50
C MET A 110 1.54 -3.73 -5.53
N GLY A 111 2.08 -2.70 -4.86
CA GLY A 111 3.05 -2.81 -3.78
C GLY A 111 2.46 -3.00 -2.38
N LEU A 112 1.14 -3.14 -2.21
CA LEU A 112 0.55 -3.42 -0.89
C LEU A 112 0.92 -4.84 -0.41
N PRO A 113 1.20 -5.05 0.89
CA PRO A 113 1.65 -6.36 1.40
C PRO A 113 0.71 -7.55 1.12
N PHE A 114 -0.58 -7.28 0.88
CA PHE A 114 -1.56 -8.32 0.56
C PHE A 114 -1.68 -8.60 -0.94
N MET A 115 -1.22 -7.69 -1.81
CA MET A 115 -1.20 -7.86 -3.27
C MET A 115 0.01 -8.72 -3.66
N THR A 116 0.04 -9.95 -3.15
CA THR A 116 1.05 -10.96 -3.49
C THR A 116 0.71 -11.66 -4.78
N ASP A 117 1.68 -12.34 -5.40
CA ASP A 117 1.46 -13.13 -6.61
C ASP A 117 0.41 -14.23 -6.39
N THR A 118 0.43 -14.87 -5.21
CA THR A 118 -0.57 -15.88 -4.82
C THR A 118 -1.96 -15.28 -4.62
N TYR A 119 -2.05 -14.05 -4.12
CA TYR A 119 -3.32 -13.34 -4.06
C TYR A 119 -3.88 -13.09 -5.47
N LEU A 120 -3.07 -12.58 -6.39
CA LEU A 120 -3.50 -12.33 -7.78
C LEU A 120 -3.93 -13.62 -8.48
N PHE A 121 -3.13 -14.69 -8.35
CA PHE A 121 -3.45 -16.01 -8.88
C PHE A 121 -4.80 -16.50 -8.35
N TRP A 122 -5.01 -16.46 -7.04
CA TRP A 122 -6.27 -16.85 -6.42
C TRP A 122 -7.45 -16.02 -6.96
N ARG A 123 -7.29 -14.70 -7.08
CA ARG A 123 -8.34 -13.82 -7.58
C ARG A 123 -8.69 -14.05 -9.05
N ILE A 124 -7.72 -14.44 -9.87
CA ILE A 124 -7.98 -14.81 -11.27
C ILE A 124 -8.66 -16.18 -11.31
N SER A 125 -8.15 -17.16 -10.56
CA SER A 125 -8.65 -18.53 -10.52
C SER A 125 -10.11 -18.61 -10.05
N GLU A 126 -10.43 -18.01 -8.89
CA GLU A 126 -11.76 -18.07 -8.26
C GLU A 126 -12.69 -16.91 -8.68
N GLY A 127 -12.12 -15.87 -9.31
CA GLY A 127 -12.84 -14.68 -9.69
C GLY A 127 -13.21 -13.80 -8.49
N GLY A 128 -14.40 -13.21 -8.53
CA GLY A 128 -14.84 -12.34 -7.44
C GLY A 128 -16.31 -12.43 -7.07
N ASN A 129 -17.06 -13.43 -7.56
CA ASN A 129 -18.46 -13.64 -7.18
C ASN A 129 -18.62 -14.30 -5.79
N HIS A 130 -17.73 -13.95 -4.86
CA HIS A 130 -17.73 -14.40 -3.47
C HIS A 130 -17.24 -13.25 -2.57
N PRO A 131 -17.52 -13.32 -1.26
CA PRO A 131 -17.00 -12.34 -0.31
C PRO A 131 -15.46 -12.22 -0.37
N PRO A 132 -14.89 -11.06 -0.01
CA PRO A 132 -15.57 -9.85 0.46
C PRO A 132 -16.02 -8.90 -0.66
N PHE A 133 -15.57 -9.09 -1.90
CA PHE A 133 -15.71 -8.08 -2.96
C PHE A 133 -16.99 -8.20 -3.78
N MET A 134 -17.55 -9.41 -3.95
CA MET A 134 -18.77 -9.65 -4.73
C MET A 134 -18.75 -8.96 -6.11
N SER A 135 -17.63 -9.07 -6.82
CA SER A 135 -17.40 -8.46 -8.14
C SER A 135 -17.90 -9.33 -9.28
N ALA A 136 -18.02 -8.73 -10.47
CA ALA A 136 -18.39 -9.44 -11.69
C ALA A 136 -17.26 -10.25 -12.34
N MET A 137 -16.05 -10.28 -11.76
CA MET A 137 -14.93 -11.03 -12.31
C MET A 137 -15.24 -12.54 -12.35
N PRO A 138 -15.22 -13.18 -13.55
CA PRO A 138 -15.44 -14.62 -13.69
C PRO A 138 -14.36 -15.44 -12.98
N ALA A 139 -14.69 -16.69 -12.64
CA ALA A 139 -13.72 -17.67 -12.14
C ALA A 139 -12.97 -18.32 -13.32
N TRP A 140 -11.74 -17.90 -13.57
CA TRP A 140 -10.97 -18.33 -14.74
C TRP A 140 -10.29 -19.68 -14.57
N GLY A 141 -10.16 -20.22 -13.36
CA GLY A 141 -9.57 -21.55 -13.12
C GLY A 141 -10.34 -22.73 -13.73
N ASN A 142 -11.53 -22.48 -14.30
CA ASN A 142 -12.29 -23.47 -15.07
C ASN A 142 -12.07 -23.35 -16.59
N THR A 143 -11.30 -22.36 -17.04
CA THR A 143 -11.08 -22.02 -18.45
C THR A 143 -9.58 -21.98 -18.78
N LEU A 144 -8.78 -21.45 -17.87
CA LEU A 144 -7.32 -21.37 -17.95
C LEU A 144 -6.68 -22.42 -17.05
N GLU A 145 -5.59 -22.98 -17.51
CA GLU A 145 -4.67 -23.81 -16.72
C GLU A 145 -3.85 -22.94 -15.75
N ASP A 146 -3.34 -23.54 -14.67
CA ASP A 146 -2.53 -22.82 -13.67
C ASP A 146 -1.33 -22.09 -14.29
N GLU A 147 -0.71 -22.68 -15.32
CA GLU A 147 0.40 -22.07 -16.05
C GLU A 147 0.00 -20.74 -16.72
N GLU A 148 -1.16 -20.70 -17.40
CA GLU A 148 -1.69 -19.51 -18.08
C GLU A 148 -2.07 -18.42 -17.06
N ILE A 149 -2.62 -18.81 -15.90
CA ILE A 149 -2.89 -17.87 -14.82
C ILE A 149 -1.60 -17.28 -14.24
N TRP A 150 -0.54 -18.08 -14.06
CA TRP A 150 0.75 -17.54 -13.62
C TRP A 150 1.40 -16.62 -14.65
N GLN A 151 1.23 -16.89 -15.94
CA GLN A 151 1.65 -15.99 -17.01
C GLN A 151 0.89 -14.67 -16.96
N LEU A 152 -0.44 -14.69 -16.74
CA LEU A 152 -1.24 -13.48 -16.50
C LEU A 152 -0.75 -12.68 -15.28
N VAL A 153 -0.45 -13.35 -14.16
CA VAL A 153 0.11 -12.68 -12.96
C VAL A 153 1.45 -12.03 -13.30
N THR A 154 2.30 -12.72 -14.06
CA THR A 154 3.61 -12.21 -14.49
C THR A 154 3.47 -11.01 -15.43
N TYR A 155 2.50 -11.04 -16.35
CA TYR A 155 2.15 -9.89 -17.20
C TYR A 155 1.65 -8.69 -16.39
N ILE A 156 0.74 -8.91 -15.43
CA ILE A 156 0.25 -7.84 -14.55
C ILE A 156 1.41 -7.22 -13.77
N ARG A 157 2.33 -8.05 -13.25
CA ARG A 157 3.53 -7.57 -12.56
C ARG A 157 4.44 -6.77 -13.47
N SER A 158 4.60 -7.19 -14.73
CA SER A 158 5.47 -6.49 -15.67
C SER A 158 5.02 -5.05 -15.95
N GLN A 159 3.73 -4.75 -15.78
CA GLN A 159 3.19 -3.39 -15.93
C GLN A 159 3.66 -2.42 -14.84
N THR A 160 4.20 -2.95 -13.75
CA THR A 160 4.74 -2.17 -12.62
C THR A 160 6.22 -2.46 -12.38
N SER A 161 6.82 -3.40 -13.12
CA SER A 161 8.17 -3.91 -12.87
C SER A 161 9.29 -3.20 -13.63
N GLU A 162 9.01 -2.09 -14.32
CA GLU A 162 10.09 -1.19 -14.77
C GLU A 162 10.87 -0.59 -13.58
N ILE A 163 10.45 -0.82 -12.33
CA ILE A 163 10.91 -0.06 -11.15
C ILE A 163 11.31 -0.93 -9.94
N ALA A 164 11.27 -2.27 -10.01
CA ALA A 164 11.82 -3.05 -8.89
C ALA A 164 12.28 -4.48 -9.24
N GLY A 165 13.60 -4.71 -9.25
CA GLY A 165 14.19 -6.05 -9.04
C GLY A 165 14.07 -6.51 -7.59
N ASP A 166 14.50 -7.74 -7.27
CA ASP A 166 14.43 -8.31 -5.91
C ASP A 166 15.12 -7.42 -4.84
N GLU A 167 16.21 -6.75 -5.20
CA GLU A 167 16.93 -5.80 -4.33
C GLU A 167 16.10 -4.51 -4.08
N ASP A 168 15.34 -4.05 -5.08
CA ASP A 168 14.46 -2.89 -4.94
C ASP A 168 13.24 -3.22 -4.06
N GLN A 169 12.76 -4.47 -4.08
CA GLN A 169 11.72 -4.91 -3.13
C GLN A 169 12.21 -4.90 -1.68
N ALA A 170 13.45 -5.35 -1.44
CA ALA A 170 14.08 -5.27 -0.12
C ALA A 170 14.23 -3.80 0.32
N ALA A 171 14.67 -2.92 -0.58
CA ALA A 171 14.74 -1.49 -0.30
C ALA A 171 13.37 -0.91 0.05
N ILE A 172 12.34 -1.14 -0.77
CA ILE A 172 10.97 -0.64 -0.53
C ILE A 172 10.43 -1.14 0.83
N ALA A 173 10.71 -2.37 1.22
CA ALA A 173 10.33 -2.89 2.53
C ALA A 173 11.00 -2.11 3.68
N ILE A 174 12.29 -1.79 3.56
CA ILE A 174 13.02 -0.97 4.53
C ILE A 174 12.44 0.45 4.57
N VAL A 175 12.16 1.06 3.41
CA VAL A 175 11.56 2.39 3.29
C VAL A 175 10.21 2.47 3.99
N GLU A 176 9.38 1.44 3.84
CA GLU A 176 8.08 1.33 4.51
C GLU A 176 8.25 1.14 6.03
N GLN A 177 9.10 0.20 6.45
CA GLN A 177 9.28 -0.13 7.86
C GLN A 177 9.91 1.02 8.66
N ALA A 178 10.86 1.73 8.06
CA ALA A 178 11.47 2.92 8.63
C ALA A 178 10.57 4.16 8.54
N GLY A 179 9.44 4.08 7.84
CA GLY A 179 8.46 5.17 7.71
C GLY A 179 8.91 6.30 6.78
N CYS A 180 9.89 6.06 5.92
CA CYS A 180 10.47 7.07 5.03
C CYS A 180 9.43 7.71 4.09
N PHE A 181 8.43 6.93 3.64
CA PHE A 181 7.34 7.43 2.79
C PHE A 181 6.44 8.48 3.46
N ALA A 182 6.47 8.61 4.79
CA ALA A 182 5.73 9.67 5.46
C ALA A 182 6.22 11.07 5.03
N CYS A 183 7.51 11.17 4.67
CA CYS A 183 8.16 12.44 4.37
C CYS A 183 8.76 12.51 2.97
N HIS A 184 9.40 11.43 2.50
CA HIS A 184 10.07 11.35 1.21
C HIS A 184 9.15 10.72 0.16
N ARG A 185 9.37 11.10 -1.10
CA ARG A 185 8.61 10.61 -2.26
C ARG A 185 9.54 10.04 -3.30
N ILE A 186 9.03 8.99 -3.94
CA ILE A 186 9.62 8.32 -5.08
C ILE A 186 8.57 8.38 -6.18
N ASP A 187 8.80 9.19 -7.20
CA ASP A 187 7.86 9.37 -8.31
C ASP A 187 7.80 8.13 -9.19
N ALA A 188 8.93 7.43 -9.35
CA ALA A 188 8.98 6.15 -10.04
C ALA A 188 7.86 5.19 -9.57
N ILE A 189 7.69 5.00 -8.26
CA ILE A 189 6.62 4.16 -7.69
C ILE A 189 5.38 4.95 -7.25
N GLY A 190 5.29 6.24 -7.56
CA GLY A 190 4.17 7.11 -7.23
C GLY A 190 3.85 7.26 -5.73
N ARG A 191 4.78 6.93 -4.82
CA ARG A 191 4.53 6.78 -3.37
C ARG A 191 5.35 7.77 -2.54
N GLY A 192 4.73 8.30 -1.48
CA GLY A 192 5.41 9.07 -0.44
C GLY A 192 4.98 10.54 -0.28
N GLY A 193 5.74 11.31 0.51
CA GLY A 193 5.43 12.67 0.97
C GLY A 193 6.32 13.78 0.39
N LYS A 194 5.97 15.05 0.65
CA LYS A 194 6.74 16.24 0.23
C LYS A 194 7.35 17.02 1.41
N ILE A 195 7.51 16.35 2.55
CA ILE A 195 8.08 16.97 3.76
C ILE A 195 9.61 16.98 3.65
N GLY A 196 10.19 15.89 3.14
CA GLY A 196 11.59 15.78 2.77
C GLY A 196 11.80 15.89 1.26
N PRO A 197 13.07 16.00 0.81
CA PRO A 197 13.41 16.00 -0.61
C PRO A 197 12.95 14.73 -1.31
N MET A 198 12.58 14.86 -2.59
CA MET A 198 12.23 13.74 -3.45
C MET A 198 13.49 12.94 -3.76
N TRP A 199 13.39 11.61 -3.75
CA TRP A 199 14.56 10.76 -3.96
C TRP A 199 14.97 10.69 -5.42
N ASP A 200 14.03 10.85 -6.35
CA ASP A 200 14.32 10.97 -7.79
C ASP A 200 15.27 12.16 -8.04
N ASP A 201 14.98 13.34 -7.47
CA ASP A 201 15.88 14.51 -7.54
C ASP A 201 17.19 14.30 -6.78
N THR A 202 17.12 13.60 -5.63
CA THR A 202 18.29 13.35 -4.78
C THR A 202 19.29 12.46 -5.50
N SER A 203 18.81 11.45 -6.24
CA SER A 203 19.64 10.52 -7.02
C SER A 203 20.49 11.24 -8.06
N VAL A 204 19.93 12.29 -8.69
CA VAL A 204 20.62 13.12 -9.68
C VAL A 204 21.58 14.12 -9.04
N LEU A 205 21.16 14.78 -7.96
CA LEU A 205 21.87 15.94 -7.41
C LEU A 205 22.89 15.60 -6.32
N ALA A 206 22.79 14.43 -5.67
CA ALA A 206 23.58 14.08 -4.49
C ALA A 206 25.09 14.30 -4.66
N GLY A 207 25.65 13.91 -5.81
CA GLY A 207 27.07 14.05 -6.12
C GLY A 207 27.55 15.50 -6.31
N GLU A 208 26.63 16.45 -6.46
CA GLU A 208 26.93 17.86 -6.66
C GLU A 208 26.71 18.72 -5.40
N ARG A 209 26.07 18.15 -4.36
CA ARG A 209 25.68 18.90 -3.15
C ARG A 209 26.88 19.39 -2.35
N ILE A 210 27.91 18.56 -2.20
CA ILE A 210 29.07 18.85 -1.36
C ILE A 210 30.36 18.64 -2.18
N PRO A 211 31.16 19.71 -2.41
CA PRO A 211 32.40 19.59 -3.18
C PRO A 211 33.36 18.55 -2.61
N GLY A 212 33.68 17.53 -3.41
CA GLY A 212 34.65 16.49 -3.05
C GLY A 212 34.08 15.30 -2.27
N MET A 213 32.76 15.24 -2.06
CA MET A 213 32.05 14.09 -1.50
C MET A 213 31.35 13.31 -2.62
N SER A 214 31.29 11.99 -2.52
CA SER A 214 30.55 11.16 -3.49
C SER A 214 29.04 11.23 -3.22
N ALA A 215 28.23 10.89 -4.23
CA ALA A 215 26.77 10.79 -4.06
C ALA A 215 26.39 9.72 -3.01
N GLU A 216 27.09 8.59 -3.03
CA GLU A 216 26.94 7.49 -2.07
C GLU A 216 27.20 7.96 -0.63
N ASP A 217 28.35 8.62 -0.40
CA ASP A 217 28.71 9.15 0.92
C ASP A 217 27.71 10.21 1.39
N TYR A 218 27.26 11.08 0.48
CA TYR A 218 26.29 12.11 0.80
C TYR A 218 24.95 11.51 1.25
N ILE A 219 24.42 10.52 0.51
CA ILE A 219 23.15 9.86 0.86
C ILE A 219 23.31 9.09 2.17
N ARG A 220 24.40 8.32 2.33
CA ARG A 220 24.68 7.56 3.55
C ARG A 220 24.73 8.47 4.78
N GLU A 221 25.51 9.54 4.70
CA GLU A 221 25.67 10.51 5.79
C GLU A 221 24.35 11.24 6.07
N SER A 222 23.54 11.52 5.04
CA SER A 222 22.20 12.10 5.24
C SER A 222 21.23 11.16 5.96
N ILE A 223 21.38 9.84 5.81
CA ILE A 223 20.55 8.86 6.54
C ILE A 223 21.04 8.71 7.99
N LEU A 224 22.35 8.56 8.18
CA LEU A 224 22.94 8.29 9.50
C LEU A 224 23.02 9.54 10.39
N ASN A 225 23.25 10.70 9.77
CA ASN A 225 23.42 12.00 10.42
C ASN A 225 22.60 13.07 9.68
N PRO A 226 21.26 13.03 9.75
CA PRO A 226 20.39 13.88 8.92
C PRO A 226 20.50 15.38 9.16
N ARG A 227 21.10 15.80 10.28
CA ARG A 227 21.42 17.22 10.55
C ARG A 227 22.77 17.66 9.99
N ALA A 228 23.57 16.76 9.41
CA ALA A 228 24.86 17.10 8.82
C ALA A 228 24.69 17.99 7.59
N PHE A 229 23.63 17.74 6.81
CA PHE A 229 23.30 18.48 5.58
C PHE A 229 21.83 18.85 5.55
N THR A 230 21.54 20.05 5.04
CA THR A 230 20.16 20.46 4.75
C THR A 230 20.10 20.88 3.28
N PRO A 231 19.35 20.16 2.44
CA PRO A 231 19.15 20.54 1.06
C PRO A 231 18.49 21.91 0.93
N GLU A 232 18.86 22.66 -0.11
CA GLU A 232 18.23 23.93 -0.45
C GLU A 232 16.70 23.77 -0.59
N GLY A 233 15.94 24.66 0.05
CA GLY A 233 14.48 24.64 0.06
C GLY A 233 13.85 23.80 1.18
N PHE A 234 14.66 23.18 2.04
CA PHE A 234 14.21 22.39 3.19
C PHE A 234 14.73 22.96 4.53
N GLU A 235 15.21 24.21 4.55
CA GLU A 235 15.81 24.83 5.74
C GLU A 235 14.83 24.93 6.92
N ASP A 236 13.54 25.11 6.66
CA ASP A 236 12.48 25.14 7.68
C ASP A 236 12.06 23.75 8.17
N LYS A 237 12.65 22.69 7.59
CA LYS A 237 12.40 21.27 7.90
C LYS A 237 13.67 20.54 8.33
N ALA A 238 14.77 21.25 8.57
CA ALA A 238 16.08 20.67 8.91
C ALA A 238 16.05 19.69 10.09
N ASP A 239 15.16 19.91 11.07
CA ASP A 239 15.03 19.07 12.28
C ASP A 239 13.94 18.00 12.17
N VAL A 240 13.32 17.83 11.00
CA VAL A 240 12.17 16.91 10.82
C VAL A 240 12.62 15.48 10.55
N MET A 241 13.77 15.26 9.90
CA MET A 241 14.30 13.93 9.64
C MET A 241 14.86 13.32 10.94
N PRO A 242 14.35 12.15 11.40
CA PRO A 242 14.80 11.52 12.64
C PRO A 242 16.28 11.16 12.64
N ASP A 243 16.98 11.45 13.74
CA ASP A 243 18.44 11.25 13.90
C ASP A 243 18.82 9.88 14.48
N ASN A 244 17.88 8.94 14.53
CA ASN A 244 18.06 7.62 15.14
C ASN A 244 18.12 6.46 14.12
N PHE A 245 18.16 6.74 12.81
CA PHE A 245 18.21 5.69 11.80
C PHE A 245 19.48 4.84 11.87
N GLY A 246 20.62 5.41 12.30
CA GLY A 246 21.84 4.65 12.56
C GLY A 246 21.75 3.67 13.73
N GLU A 247 20.73 3.79 14.58
CA GLU A 247 20.41 2.81 15.62
C GLU A 247 19.31 1.82 15.19
N MET A 248 18.47 2.22 14.22
CA MET A 248 17.32 1.44 13.75
C MET A 248 17.65 0.51 12.59
N LEU A 249 18.60 0.90 11.72
CA LEU A 249 18.97 0.19 10.51
C LEU A 249 20.37 -0.41 10.67
N SER A 250 20.56 -1.61 10.15
CA SER A 250 21.87 -2.23 10.00
C SER A 250 22.67 -1.58 8.86
N ASP A 251 24.00 -1.73 8.89
CA ASP A 251 24.86 -1.22 7.82
C ASP A 251 24.45 -1.77 6.44
N GLU A 252 24.02 -3.03 6.37
CA GLU A 252 23.54 -3.69 5.14
C GLU A 252 22.22 -3.08 4.65
N GLU A 253 21.27 -2.79 5.55
CA GLU A 253 20.02 -2.11 5.18
C GLU A 253 20.28 -0.68 4.68
N VAL A 254 21.25 0.02 5.27
CA VAL A 254 21.67 1.34 4.80
C VAL A 254 22.31 1.24 3.41
N ASP A 255 23.15 0.23 3.16
CA ASP A 255 23.75 -0.01 1.83
C ASP A 255 22.66 -0.25 0.77
N ILE A 256 21.66 -1.07 1.09
CA ILE A 256 20.52 -1.34 0.21
C ILE A 256 19.77 -0.04 -0.12
N LEU A 257 19.48 0.80 0.89
CA LEU A 257 18.79 2.07 0.68
C LEU A 257 19.61 3.04 -0.17
N VAL A 258 20.92 3.14 0.08
CA VAL A 258 21.80 4.05 -0.69
C VAL A 258 21.82 3.63 -2.16
N ASN A 259 22.00 2.34 -2.43
CA ASN A 259 22.02 1.81 -3.80
C ASN A 259 20.68 2.02 -4.50
N TYR A 260 19.57 1.79 -3.79
CA TYR A 260 18.23 2.03 -4.32
C TYR A 260 18.01 3.51 -4.64
N ILE A 261 18.35 4.43 -3.74
CA ILE A 261 18.20 5.87 -4.02
C ILE A 261 19.05 6.27 -5.22
N LEU A 262 20.27 5.75 -5.36
CA LEU A 262 21.13 6.04 -6.51
C LEU A 262 20.54 5.49 -7.83
N SER A 263 19.89 4.33 -7.81
CA SER A 263 19.34 3.68 -9.00
C SER A 263 18.12 4.40 -9.58
N LEU A 264 17.41 5.21 -8.78
CA LEU A 264 16.23 5.97 -9.22
C LEU A 264 16.51 6.95 -10.36
N SER A 265 17.78 7.32 -10.61
CA SER A 265 18.16 8.20 -11.73
C SER A 265 18.14 7.52 -13.10
N GLY A 266 17.87 6.21 -13.18
CA GLY A 266 17.94 5.40 -14.40
C GLY A 266 16.66 5.27 -15.23
N ALA A 267 15.53 5.84 -14.80
CA ALA A 267 14.22 5.64 -15.43
C ALA A 267 13.79 6.87 -16.28
N GLU A 268 14.52 7.18 -17.35
CA GLU A 268 14.05 8.09 -18.41
C GLU A 268 14.48 7.61 -19.81
N GLU A 269 13.53 7.11 -20.61
CA GLU A 269 13.42 7.40 -22.06
C GLU A 269 11.94 7.58 -22.47
#